data_AF-A0AAJ6DEF5-F1
#
_entry.id   AF-A0AAJ6DEF5-F1
#
_cell.length_a   1.000
_cell.length_b   1.000
_cell.length_c   1.000
_cell.angle_alpha   90.00
_cell.angle_beta   90.00
_cell.angle_gamma   90.00
#
_symmetry.space_group_name_H-M   'P 1'
#
loop_
_entity.id
_entity.type
_entity.pdbx_description
1 polymer ?
#
loop_
_entity_poly.entity_id
_entity_poly.type
_entity_poly.pdbx_seq_one_letter_code
_entity_poly.pdbx_strand_id
1 'polypeptide(L)'
;MSDQPSDVPGVPPGDLPKDLPDDLLLRSAGPADLDAVLAFWKAAAEGTSISDDREGVERLVARDPEALLLAEAGGELVGTVIAGFDGWRCHLYRLAVHPDHRRRGIGSALLAAAEERFVRLGGRRGDAMVLRRNERAQHAWRAAGYAPEEQWRRWVKPLAE
;
A
#
# COMPACT_ATOMS: atom_id res chain seq x y z
N MET A 1 9.83 2.94 -37.05
CA MET A 1 10.28 2.02 -35.99
C MET A 1 11.63 2.52 -35.51
N SER A 2 11.63 3.42 -34.53
CA SER A 2 12.84 3.84 -33.85
C SER A 2 12.68 3.49 -32.39
N ASP A 3 13.46 2.50 -32.00
CA ASP A 3 13.70 2.02 -30.66
C ASP A 3 14.53 3.09 -29.93
N GLN A 4 14.01 3.60 -28.82
CA GLN A 4 14.76 4.45 -27.88
C GLN A 4 14.96 3.63 -26.62
N PRO A 5 16.20 3.48 -26.11
CA PRO A 5 16.43 2.79 -24.85
C PRO A 5 15.79 3.62 -23.74
N SER A 6 14.80 3.05 -23.05
CA SER A 6 14.18 3.64 -21.88
C SER A 6 15.20 3.62 -20.74
N ASP A 7 15.98 4.69 -20.64
CA ASP A 7 16.77 5.02 -19.47
C ASP A 7 15.80 5.40 -18.35
N VAL A 8 15.33 4.39 -17.61
CA VAL A 8 14.54 4.62 -16.39
C VAL A 8 15.57 4.94 -15.30
N PRO A 9 15.68 6.18 -14.82
CA PRO A 9 16.55 6.48 -13.70
C PRO A 9 16.12 5.60 -12.53
N GLY A 10 17.05 4.82 -12.01
CA GLY A 10 16.84 4.02 -10.81
C GLY A 10 16.26 4.93 -9.73
N VAL A 11 15.06 4.60 -9.25
CA VAL A 11 14.45 5.29 -8.12
C VAL A 11 15.45 5.16 -6.97
N PRO A 12 16.04 6.25 -6.47
CA PRO A 12 16.93 6.16 -5.33
C PRO A 12 16.14 5.55 -4.17
N PRO A 13 16.71 4.66 -3.36
CA PRO A 13 16.06 4.22 -2.13
C PRO A 13 15.69 5.50 -1.38
N GLY A 14 14.39 5.74 -1.22
CA GLY A 14 13.91 6.89 -0.46
C GLY A 14 14.49 6.77 0.92
N ASP A 15 15.29 7.76 1.34
CA ASP A 15 15.84 7.81 2.69
C ASP A 15 14.68 7.55 3.68
N LEU A 16 14.80 6.46 4.44
CA LEU A 16 13.83 6.16 5.48
C LEU A 16 13.74 7.38 6.41
N PRO A 17 12.53 7.79 6.83
CA PRO A 17 12.36 8.96 7.70
C PRO A 17 13.26 8.82 8.94
N LYS A 18 13.98 9.89 9.30
CA LYS A 18 14.91 9.89 10.44
C LYS A 18 14.24 9.74 11.81
N ASP A 19 12.92 9.86 11.87
CA ASP A 19 12.12 9.82 13.10
C ASP A 19 11.06 8.69 13.06
N LEU A 20 11.46 7.48 12.66
CA LEU A 20 10.61 6.32 12.88
C LEU A 20 10.55 6.03 14.39
N PRO A 21 9.41 5.53 14.91
CA PRO A 21 9.37 5.00 16.27
C PRO A 21 10.45 3.92 16.44
N ASP A 22 11.23 3.99 17.53
CA ASP A 22 12.29 3.00 17.83
C ASP A 22 11.75 1.56 17.94
N ASP A 23 10.45 1.42 18.16
CA ASP A 23 9.69 0.19 18.31
C ASP A 23 8.88 -0.20 17.06
N LEU A 24 9.08 0.48 15.93
CA LEU A 24 8.35 0.18 14.69
C LEU A 24 8.83 -1.11 14.05
N LEU A 25 7.95 -2.11 13.96
CA LEU A 25 8.16 -3.36 13.25
C LEU A 25 7.32 -3.40 11.97
N LEU A 26 7.96 -3.64 10.83
CA LEU A 26 7.27 -3.98 9.58
C LEU A 26 7.31 -5.50 9.36
N ARG A 27 6.14 -6.10 9.10
CA ARG A 27 6.03 -7.53 8.80
C ARG A 27 4.89 -7.83 7.84
N SER A 28 4.93 -8.97 7.20
CA SER A 28 3.77 -9.48 6.44
C SER A 28 2.68 -10.01 7.39
N ALA A 29 1.43 -9.84 6.98
CA ALA A 29 0.30 -10.45 7.66
C ALA A 29 0.24 -11.96 7.43
N GLY A 30 -0.18 -12.69 8.46
CA GLY A 30 -0.58 -14.10 8.38
C GLY A 30 -2.07 -14.29 8.68
N PRO A 31 -2.58 -15.54 8.60
CA PRO A 31 -4.00 -15.86 8.83
C PRO A 31 -4.57 -15.38 10.17
N ALA A 32 -3.73 -15.27 11.20
CA ALA A 32 -4.14 -14.79 12.52
C ALA A 32 -4.42 -13.27 12.57
N ASP A 33 -3.91 -12.49 11.60
CA ASP A 33 -4.02 -11.03 11.60
C ASP A 33 -5.30 -10.50 10.95
N LEU A 34 -6.02 -11.35 10.20
CA LEU A 34 -7.10 -10.94 9.29
C LEU A 34 -8.20 -10.13 10.00
N ASP A 35 -8.65 -10.58 11.17
CA ASP A 35 -9.68 -9.88 11.92
C ASP A 35 -9.21 -8.54 12.43
N ALA A 36 -7.97 -8.47 12.93
CA ALA A 36 -7.36 -7.24 13.41
C ALA A 36 -7.19 -6.23 12.29
N VAL A 37 -6.76 -6.68 11.10
CA VAL A 37 -6.63 -5.84 9.90
C VAL A 37 -7.98 -5.27 9.46
N LEU A 38 -9.02 -6.10 9.41
CA LEU A 38 -10.37 -5.66 9.02
C LEU A 38 -10.95 -4.67 10.04
N ALA A 39 -10.74 -4.90 11.34
CA ALA A 39 -11.11 -3.95 12.38
C ALA A 39 -10.34 -2.64 12.25
N PHE A 40 -9.02 -2.72 11.99
CA PHE A 40 -8.16 -1.56 11.77
C PHE A 40 -8.62 -0.72 10.58
N TRP A 41 -8.95 -1.33 9.45
CA TRP A 41 -9.45 -0.58 8.28
C TRP A 41 -10.76 0.15 8.54
N LYS A 42 -11.67 -0.44 9.32
CA LYS A 42 -12.92 0.24 9.72
C LYS A 42 -12.66 1.50 10.55
N ALA A 43 -11.60 1.51 11.35
CA ALA A 43 -11.25 2.63 12.22
C ALA A 43 -10.35 3.68 11.55
N ALA A 44 -9.37 3.23 10.74
CA ALA A 44 -8.25 4.07 10.29
C ALA A 44 -8.25 4.39 8.79
N ALA A 45 -8.94 3.61 7.96
CA ALA A 45 -8.96 3.79 6.51
C ALA A 45 -10.19 4.60 6.06
N GLU A 46 -9.99 5.53 5.13
CA GLU A 46 -11.10 6.23 4.48
C GLU A 46 -11.58 5.46 3.25
N GLY A 47 -12.88 5.16 3.22
CA GLY A 47 -13.52 4.42 2.13
C GLY A 47 -13.60 2.92 2.39
N THR A 48 -14.58 2.28 1.76
CA THR A 48 -14.82 0.83 1.84
C THR A 48 -14.70 0.21 0.45
N SER A 49 -14.34 -1.06 0.41
CA SER A 49 -14.34 -1.89 -0.79
C SER A 49 -15.22 -3.09 -0.53
N ILE A 50 -15.87 -3.60 -1.58
CA ILE A 50 -16.60 -4.87 -1.53
C ILE A 50 -15.68 -6.03 -1.13
N SER A 51 -14.37 -5.88 -1.33
CA SER A 51 -13.35 -6.88 -1.02
C SER A 51 -12.76 -6.75 0.39
N ASP A 52 -13.26 -5.84 1.23
CA ASP A 52 -12.81 -5.71 2.63
C ASP A 52 -13.56 -6.70 3.54
N ASP A 53 -13.58 -7.97 3.16
CA ASP A 53 -14.14 -9.05 3.93
C ASP A 53 -13.06 -10.07 4.28
N ARG A 54 -13.39 -10.97 5.21
CA ARG A 54 -12.44 -11.98 5.68
C ARG A 54 -11.97 -12.87 4.54
N GLU A 55 -12.91 -13.31 3.70
CA GLU A 55 -12.63 -14.24 2.60
C GLU A 55 -11.69 -13.60 1.56
N GLY A 56 -11.89 -12.32 1.25
CA GLY A 56 -11.05 -11.54 0.33
C GLY A 56 -9.63 -11.38 0.84
N VAL A 57 -9.45 -11.00 2.11
CA VAL A 57 -8.12 -10.87 2.72
C VAL A 57 -7.45 -12.24 2.88
N GLU A 58 -8.20 -13.28 3.23
CA GLU A 58 -7.68 -14.64 3.31
C GLU A 58 -7.18 -15.15 1.96
N ARG A 59 -7.96 -14.96 0.89
CA ARG A 59 -7.51 -15.29 -0.47
C ARG A 59 -6.26 -14.52 -0.88
N LEU A 60 -6.18 -13.23 -0.53
CA LEU A 60 -4.99 -12.41 -0.78
C LEU A 60 -3.76 -13.00 -0.08
N VAL A 61 -3.82 -13.23 1.23
CA VAL A 61 -2.70 -13.73 2.03
C VAL A 61 -2.32 -15.16 1.63
N ALA A 62 -3.29 -16.01 1.29
CA ALA A 62 -3.02 -17.37 0.81
C ALA A 62 -2.35 -17.37 -0.57
N ARG A 63 -2.75 -16.44 -1.45
CA ARG A 63 -2.18 -16.31 -2.81
C ARG A 63 -0.78 -15.69 -2.80
N ASP A 64 -0.59 -14.67 -1.99
CA ASP A 64 0.64 -13.89 -1.89
C ASP A 64 0.90 -13.50 -0.41
N PRO A 65 1.63 -14.34 0.34
CA PRO A 65 1.89 -14.12 1.77
C PRO A 65 2.69 -12.85 2.09
N GLU A 66 3.32 -12.21 1.10
CA GLU A 66 4.07 -10.96 1.28
C GLU A 66 3.26 -9.72 0.85
N ALA A 67 2.05 -9.88 0.32
CA ALA A 67 1.28 -8.78 -0.24
C ALA A 67 0.71 -7.82 0.81
N LEU A 68 0.38 -8.29 2.01
CA LEU A 68 -0.22 -7.43 3.04
C LEU A 68 0.84 -7.11 4.10
N LEU A 69 1.35 -5.89 4.07
CA LEU A 69 2.34 -5.37 5.01
C LEU A 69 1.64 -4.69 6.18
N LEU A 70 2.10 -5.01 7.38
CA LEU A 70 1.67 -4.46 8.65
C LEU A 70 2.80 -3.64 9.26
N ALA A 71 2.42 -2.53 9.89
CA ALA A 71 3.29 -1.75 10.77
C ALA A 71 2.77 -1.89 12.20
N GLU A 72 3.64 -2.33 13.09
CA GLU A 72 3.36 -2.49 14.52
C GLU A 72 4.25 -1.56 15.34
N ALA A 73 3.69 -0.93 16.38
CA ALA A 73 4.43 -0.17 17.38
C ALA A 73 3.89 -0.57 18.76
N GLY A 74 4.78 -0.88 19.71
CA GLY A 74 4.38 -1.36 21.04
C GLY A 74 3.58 -2.67 21.02
N GLY A 75 3.68 -3.47 19.95
CA GLY A 75 2.86 -4.67 19.74
C GLY A 75 1.44 -4.39 19.23
N GLU A 76 1.11 -3.14 18.91
CA GLU A 76 -0.18 -2.76 18.36
C GLU A 76 -0.10 -2.51 16.85
N LEU A 77 -1.13 -2.92 16.10
CA LEU A 77 -1.26 -2.63 14.67
C LEU A 77 -1.55 -1.15 14.46
N VAL A 78 -0.58 -0.42 13.88
CA VAL A 78 -0.65 1.03 13.68
C VAL A 78 -0.68 1.45 12.22
N GLY A 79 -0.43 0.53 11.28
CA GLY A 79 -0.51 0.81 9.85
C GLY A 79 -0.57 -0.43 8.98
N THR A 80 -1.10 -0.27 7.77
CA THR A 80 -1.18 -1.33 6.76
C THR A 80 -0.92 -0.78 5.36
N VAL A 81 -0.43 -1.63 4.45
CA VAL A 81 -0.56 -1.45 3.00
C VAL A 81 -0.66 -2.81 2.32
N ILE A 82 -1.53 -2.93 1.31
CA ILE A 82 -1.50 -4.05 0.38
C ILE A 82 -0.62 -3.66 -0.80
N ALA A 83 0.45 -4.41 -1.02
CA ALA A 83 1.38 -4.35 -2.13
C ALA A 83 1.22 -5.59 -3.03
N GLY A 84 0.14 -5.60 -3.82
CA GLY A 84 -0.21 -6.73 -4.69
C GLY A 84 0.58 -6.72 -6.00
N PHE A 85 1.02 -7.89 -6.45
CA PHE A 85 1.64 -8.08 -7.76
C PHE A 85 1.01 -9.27 -8.49
N ASP A 86 0.45 -9.01 -9.67
CA ASP A 86 -0.25 -10.03 -10.47
C ASP A 86 0.64 -10.69 -11.53
N GLY A 87 1.95 -10.43 -11.51
CA GLY A 87 2.90 -10.86 -12.54
C GLY A 87 3.10 -9.82 -13.65
N TRP A 88 2.29 -8.76 -13.67
CA TRP A 88 2.35 -7.71 -14.68
C TRP A 88 2.34 -6.30 -14.08
N ARG A 89 1.47 -6.05 -13.12
CA ARG A 89 1.23 -4.73 -12.51
C ARG A 89 1.40 -4.79 -11.00
N CYS A 90 1.92 -3.69 -10.46
CA CYS A 90 2.05 -3.47 -9.03
C CYS A 90 0.88 -2.60 -8.58
N HIS A 91 0.12 -3.07 -7.60
CA HIS A 91 -1.06 -2.38 -7.11
C HIS A 91 -0.93 -2.10 -5.62
N LEU A 92 -1.19 -0.85 -5.25
CA LEU A 92 -1.23 -0.42 -3.86
C LEU A 92 -2.68 -0.18 -3.43
N TYR A 93 -3.09 -0.90 -2.39
CA TYR A 93 -4.40 -0.73 -1.77
C TYR A 93 -4.25 -0.57 -0.26
N ARG A 94 -5.29 -0.05 0.40
CA ARG A 94 -5.41 -0.04 1.86
C ARG A 94 -4.20 0.52 2.61
N LEU A 95 -3.53 1.54 2.03
CA LEU A 95 -2.58 2.35 2.77
C LEU A 95 -3.32 3.13 3.86
N ALA A 96 -3.08 2.75 5.12
CA ALA A 96 -3.71 3.39 6.27
C ALA A 96 -2.73 3.44 7.45
N VAL A 97 -2.82 4.51 8.23
CA VAL A 97 -2.05 4.70 9.48
C VAL A 97 -3.03 5.19 10.54
N HIS A 98 -2.93 4.62 11.75
CA HIS A 98 -3.76 4.99 12.89
C HIS A 98 -3.76 6.51 13.11
N PRO A 99 -4.92 7.16 13.39
CA PRO A 99 -5.05 8.58 13.73
C PRO A 99 -3.93 9.12 14.63
N ASP A 100 -3.65 8.41 15.71
CA ASP A 100 -2.70 8.84 16.75
C ASP A 100 -1.23 8.53 16.42
N HIS A 101 -0.97 7.76 15.37
CA HIS A 101 0.38 7.39 14.94
C HIS A 101 0.79 8.05 13.61
N ARG A 102 -0.05 8.94 13.07
CA ARG A 102 0.26 9.69 11.86
C ARG A 102 1.37 10.71 12.08
N ARG A 103 1.98 11.16 10.98
CA ARG A 103 3.08 12.15 10.95
C ARG A 103 4.37 11.68 11.64
N ARG A 104 4.51 10.36 11.86
CA ARG A 104 5.69 9.68 12.44
C ARG A 104 6.44 8.81 11.41
N GLY A 105 6.37 9.15 10.12
CA GLY A 105 7.04 8.39 9.05
C GLY A 105 6.45 7.00 8.69
N ILE A 106 5.52 6.45 9.47
CA ILE A 106 4.98 5.08 9.27
C ILE A 106 4.44 4.83 7.86
N GLY A 107 3.64 5.75 7.31
CA GLY A 107 3.10 5.60 5.95
C GLY A 107 4.18 5.58 4.88
N SER A 108 5.25 6.37 5.06
CA SER A 108 6.41 6.36 4.16
C SER A 108 7.20 5.07 4.28
N ALA A 109 7.37 4.53 5.50
CA ALA A 109 8.05 3.24 5.71
C ALA A 109 7.28 2.08 5.06
N LEU A 110 5.95 2.06 5.18
CA LEU A 110 5.10 1.07 4.50
C LEU A 110 5.22 1.17 2.97
N LEU A 111 5.21 2.38 2.41
CA LEU A 111 5.37 2.59 0.97
C LEU A 111 6.76 2.18 0.48
N ALA A 112 7.82 2.53 1.20
CA ALA A 112 9.18 2.13 0.86
C ALA A 112 9.33 0.59 0.85
N ALA A 113 8.77 -0.10 1.85
CA ALA A 113 8.78 -1.57 1.89
C ALA A 113 7.98 -2.19 0.72
N ALA A 114 6.84 -1.59 0.36
CA ALA A 114 6.05 -2.03 -0.78
C ALA A 114 6.78 -1.82 -2.12
N GLU A 115 7.45 -0.68 -2.29
CA GLU A 115 8.24 -0.36 -3.48
C GLU A 115 9.45 -1.27 -3.62
N GLU A 116 10.17 -1.53 -2.52
CA GLU A 116 11.27 -2.48 -2.50
C GLU A 116 10.79 -3.88 -2.93
N ARG A 117 9.64 -4.32 -2.39
CA ARG A 117 8.99 -5.55 -2.82
C ARG A 117 8.69 -5.55 -4.32
N PHE A 118 8.11 -4.49 -4.85
CA PHE A 118 7.80 -4.41 -6.28
C PHE A 118 9.05 -4.49 -7.15
N VAL A 119 10.13 -3.79 -6.78
CA VAL A 119 11.41 -3.86 -7.50
C VAL A 119 11.95 -5.29 -7.51
N ARG A 120 11.93 -5.99 -6.36
CA ARG A 120 12.36 -7.40 -6.28
C ARG A 120 11.57 -8.34 -7.20
N LEU A 121 10.28 -8.05 -7.43
CA LEU A 121 9.41 -8.84 -8.30
C LEU A 121 9.50 -8.47 -9.79
N GLY A 122 10.34 -7.49 -10.16
CA GLY A 122 10.43 -6.98 -11.54
C GLY A 122 9.30 -6.00 -11.90
N GLY A 123 8.66 -5.42 -10.90
CA GLY A 123 7.68 -4.35 -11.06
C GLY A 123 8.28 -3.11 -11.72
N ARG A 124 7.48 -2.45 -12.56
CA ARG A 124 7.92 -1.25 -13.31
C ARG A 124 7.18 0.03 -12.91
N ARG A 125 5.99 -0.10 -12.32
CA ARG A 125 5.16 1.03 -11.88
C ARG A 125 4.13 0.55 -10.86
N GLY A 126 4.02 1.26 -9.74
CA GLY A 126 2.97 1.09 -8.74
C GLY A 126 1.76 1.97 -9.06
N ASP A 127 0.57 1.37 -9.06
CA ASP A 127 -0.69 2.08 -9.28
C ASP A 127 -1.53 2.07 -7.99
N ALA A 128 -2.05 3.23 -7.59
CA ALA A 128 -2.90 3.41 -6.43
C ALA A 128 -4.18 4.15 -6.80
N MET A 129 -5.30 3.77 -6.17
CA MET A 129 -6.57 4.46 -6.35
C MET A 129 -6.88 5.31 -5.12
N VAL A 130 -6.87 6.62 -5.30
CA VAL A 130 -7.04 7.58 -4.21
C VAL A 130 -8.37 8.32 -4.37
N LEU A 131 -9.14 8.46 -3.29
CA LEU A 131 -10.39 9.21 -3.32
C LEU A 131 -10.12 10.68 -3.66
N ARG A 132 -10.88 11.24 -4.61
CA ARG A 132 -10.76 12.65 -5.01
C ARG A 132 -10.97 13.64 -3.86
N ARG A 133 -11.81 13.29 -2.88
CA ARG A 133 -12.07 14.11 -1.68
C ARG A 133 -11.04 13.94 -0.56
N ASN A 134 -10.19 12.92 -0.64
CA ASN A 134 -9.22 12.64 0.42
C ASN A 134 -7.91 13.37 0.12
N GLU A 135 -7.91 14.68 0.37
CA GLU A 135 -6.75 15.57 0.14
C GLU A 135 -5.53 15.14 0.95
N ARG A 136 -5.75 14.66 2.18
CA ARG A 136 -4.70 14.14 3.06
C ARG A 136 -3.98 12.96 2.43
N ALA A 137 -4.72 11.97 1.93
CA ALA A 137 -4.13 10.84 1.24
C ALA A 137 -3.39 11.30 -0.02
N GLN A 138 -3.99 12.17 -0.83
CA GLN A 138 -3.32 12.71 -2.02
C GLN A 138 -1.99 13.40 -1.70
N HIS A 139 -1.90 14.14 -0.60
CA HIS A 139 -0.63 14.72 -0.15
C HIS A 139 0.39 13.64 0.20
N ALA A 140 -0.02 12.58 0.91
CA ALA A 140 0.87 11.47 1.24
C ALA A 140 1.42 10.77 -0.01
N TRP A 141 0.56 10.50 -1.00
CA TRP A 141 0.96 9.92 -2.28
C TRP A 141 1.95 10.81 -3.05
N ARG A 142 1.68 12.13 -3.11
CA ARG A 142 2.61 13.09 -3.74
C ARG A 142 3.96 13.15 -3.03
N ALA A 143 3.96 13.12 -1.70
CA ALA A 143 5.19 13.12 -0.91
C ALA A 143 6.03 11.85 -1.13
N ALA A 144 5.39 10.74 -1.50
CA ALA A 144 6.07 9.49 -1.89
C ALA A 144 6.41 9.43 -3.39
N GLY A 145 6.28 10.52 -4.14
CA GLY A 145 6.65 10.59 -5.56
C GLY A 145 5.56 10.13 -6.54
N TYR A 146 4.36 9.78 -6.08
CA TYR A 146 3.24 9.44 -6.95
C TYR A 146 2.53 10.69 -7.46
N ALA A 147 2.11 10.67 -8.72
CA ALA A 147 1.33 11.74 -9.33
C ALA A 147 -0.01 11.21 -9.85
N PRO A 148 -1.07 12.04 -9.92
CA PRO A 148 -2.30 11.68 -10.61
C PRO A 148 -2.02 11.34 -12.08
N GLU A 149 -2.55 10.22 -12.55
CA GLU A 149 -2.59 9.87 -13.97
C GLU A 149 -3.87 10.44 -14.59
N GLU A 150 -3.73 11.44 -15.46
CA GLU A 150 -4.87 12.17 -16.04
C GLU A 150 -5.35 11.60 -17.38
N GLN A 151 -4.54 10.79 -18.06
CA GLN A 151 -4.91 10.22 -19.36
C GLN A 151 -5.93 9.09 -19.23
N TRP A 152 -5.96 8.43 -18.07
CA TRP A 152 -6.78 7.25 -17.83
C TRP A 152 -7.69 7.47 -16.62
N ARG A 153 -8.86 6.83 -16.62
CA ARG A 153 -9.83 6.87 -15.52
C ARG A 153 -10.13 5.44 -15.06
N ARG A 154 -10.55 5.28 -13.80
CA ARG A 154 -11.02 4.00 -13.27
C ARG A 154 -12.43 3.71 -13.79
N TRP A 155 -12.59 2.59 -14.49
CA TRP A 155 -13.89 2.04 -14.88
C TRP A 155 -14.16 0.79 -14.04
N VAL A 156 -15.38 0.64 -13.51
CA VAL A 156 -15.75 -0.50 -12.66
C VAL A 156 -17.08 -1.10 -13.13
N LYS A 157 -17.17 -2.43 -13.06
CA LYS A 157 -18.40 -3.20 -13.27
C LYS A 157 -18.41 -4.34 -12.25
N PRO A 158 -19.45 -4.48 -11.41
CA PRO A 158 -19.60 -5.64 -10.54
C PRO A 158 -19.65 -6.94 -11.36
N LEU A 159 -19.02 -8.00 -10.86
CA LEU A 159 -19.01 -9.32 -11.51
C LEU A 159 -19.96 -10.32 -10.85
N ALA A 160 -20.29 -10.10 -9.58
CA ALA A 160 -21.25 -10.84 -8.79
C ALA A 160 -22.03 -9.85 -7.90
N GLU A 161 -23.23 -10.25 -7.47
CA GLU A 161 -24.10 -9.48 -6.56
C GLU A 161 -23.64 -9.55 -5.10
#